data_AF-A0A6A4LHU4-F1
#
_entry.id   AF-A0A6A4LHU4-F1
#
_cell.length_a   1.000
_cell.length_b   1.000
_cell.length_c   1.000
_cell.angle_alpha   90.00
_cell.angle_beta   90.00
_cell.angle_gamma   90.00
#
_symmetry.space_group_name_H-M   'P 1'
#
loop_
_entity.id
_entity.type
_entity.pdbx_description
1 polymer ?
#
loop_
_entity_poly.entity_id
_entity_poly.type
_entity_poly.pdbx_seq_one_letter_code
_entity_poly.pdbx_strand_id
1 'polypeptide(L)'
;MNVAPIARPGDVGGQAVAIRIAGDQAAFWGCGFFGAQDTLHDDRGRHYFKDCYIQGSIDFIFGNGRSFYERCQMTSIANPVPAGRKLINGAVTAHGRNSTDENSGFVFMNCSIGGTGRIWLGRAWRPFSSVVFAYSNMTDVIAPEGWNDMNDPTRDQ
;
A
#
# COMPACT_ATOMS: atom_id res chain seq x y z
N MET A 1 -5.33 -12.60 18.77
CA MET A 1 -4.77 -12.53 17.40
C MET A 1 -5.89 -12.77 16.41
N ASN A 2 -5.93 -12.04 15.30
CA ASN A 2 -6.90 -12.31 14.23
C ASN A 2 -6.55 -13.64 13.57
N VAL A 3 -7.45 -14.62 13.66
CA VAL A 3 -7.27 -15.99 13.11
C VAL A 3 -8.02 -16.18 11.79
N ALA A 4 -8.57 -15.10 11.22
CA ALA A 4 -9.19 -15.17 9.91
C ALA A 4 -8.15 -15.59 8.85
N PRO A 5 -8.48 -16.53 7.96
CA PRO A 5 -7.57 -16.94 6.91
C PRO A 5 -7.30 -15.76 5.97
N ILE A 6 -6.04 -15.61 5.53
CA ILE A 6 -5.65 -14.61 4.54
C ILE A 6 -6.31 -14.98 3.20
N ALA A 7 -7.14 -14.08 2.68
CA ALA A 7 -7.73 -14.24 1.35
C ALA A 7 -6.63 -14.32 0.28
N ARG A 8 -6.86 -15.12 -0.77
CA ARG A 8 -5.92 -15.19 -1.90
C ARG A 8 -6.07 -13.95 -2.77
N PRO A 9 -5.00 -13.56 -3.48
CA PRO A 9 -5.10 -12.46 -4.44
C PRO A 9 -6.18 -12.69 -5.50
N GLY A 10 -7.11 -11.74 -5.60
CA GLY A 10 -8.22 -11.78 -6.55
C GLY A 10 -9.49 -12.47 -6.04
N ASP A 11 -9.52 -12.93 -4.79
CA ASP A 11 -10.73 -13.50 -4.20
C ASP A 11 -11.84 -12.43 -4.10
N VAL A 12 -13.04 -12.77 -4.56
CA VAL A 12 -14.22 -11.92 -4.40
C VAL A 12 -14.60 -11.87 -2.93
N GLY A 13 -14.63 -10.67 -2.34
CA GLY A 13 -14.94 -10.47 -0.92
C GLY A 13 -13.76 -10.74 0.02
N GLY A 14 -12.53 -10.80 -0.48
CA GLY A 14 -11.31 -10.98 0.32
C GLY A 14 -10.85 -9.74 1.09
N GLN A 15 -11.43 -8.57 0.82
CA GLN A 15 -11.08 -7.30 1.47
C GLN A 15 -11.42 -7.30 2.96
N ALA A 16 -10.47 -6.89 3.81
CA ALA A 16 -10.68 -6.82 5.26
C ALA A 16 -9.93 -5.63 5.86
N VAL A 17 -10.60 -4.48 5.90
CA VAL A 17 -10.05 -3.22 6.40
C VAL A 17 -9.83 -3.28 7.92
N ALA A 18 -8.62 -2.99 8.37
CA ALA A 18 -8.30 -2.84 9.79
C ALA A 18 -8.65 -1.44 10.30
N ILE A 19 -8.41 -0.41 9.48
CA ILE A 19 -8.78 0.98 9.79
C ILE A 19 -9.19 1.74 8.52
N ARG A 20 -10.23 2.56 8.64
CA ARG A 20 -10.59 3.58 7.64
C ARG A 20 -10.48 4.97 8.25
N ILE A 21 -9.82 5.87 7.55
CA ILE A 21 -9.58 7.25 8.00
C ILE A 21 -10.17 8.20 6.96
N ALA A 22 -11.26 8.87 7.32
CA ALA A 22 -12.00 9.76 6.41
C ALA A 22 -12.20 11.18 6.96
N GLY A 23 -11.55 11.50 8.09
CA GLY A 23 -11.56 12.81 8.73
C GLY A 23 -10.23 13.53 8.50
N ASP A 24 -10.24 14.85 8.39
CA ASP A 24 -9.05 15.63 8.08
C ASP A 24 -8.15 15.87 9.32
N GLN A 25 -6.86 16.11 9.09
CA GLN A 25 -5.84 16.38 10.11
C GLN A 25 -5.63 15.27 11.15
N ALA A 26 -5.79 14.01 10.74
CA ALA A 26 -5.48 12.86 11.60
C ALA A 26 -3.97 12.59 11.69
N ALA A 27 -3.50 12.21 12.87
CA ALA A 27 -2.11 11.82 13.09
C ALA A 27 -2.02 10.51 13.88
N PHE A 28 -1.08 9.65 13.49
CA PHE A 28 -0.81 8.36 14.13
C PHE A 28 0.68 8.25 14.40
N TRP A 29 1.06 7.96 15.65
CA TRP A 29 2.45 7.79 16.06
C TRP A 29 2.62 6.45 16.77
N GLY A 30 3.53 5.60 16.28
CA GLY A 30 3.89 4.36 16.98
C GLY A 30 2.78 3.33 16.95
N CYS A 31 1.85 3.44 16.00
CA CYS A 31 0.72 2.55 15.86
C CYS A 31 1.09 1.33 15.01
N GLY A 32 0.43 0.20 15.28
CA GLY A 32 0.48 -1.01 14.45
C GLY A 32 -0.85 -1.25 13.75
N PHE A 33 -0.82 -1.39 12.43
CA PHE A 33 -1.99 -1.72 11.60
C PHE A 33 -1.79 -3.08 10.94
N PHE A 34 -2.67 -4.04 11.25
CA PHE A 34 -2.49 -5.44 10.88
C PHE A 34 -3.66 -5.93 10.04
N GLY A 35 -3.37 -6.38 8.82
CA GLY A 35 -4.35 -6.97 7.93
C GLY A 35 -3.68 -7.78 6.82
N ALA A 36 -4.42 -8.02 5.74
CA ALA A 36 -3.93 -8.66 4.53
C ALA A 36 -4.30 -7.82 3.31
N GLN A 37 -5.47 -8.03 2.72
CA GLN A 37 -5.98 -7.18 1.66
C GLN A 37 -6.71 -5.97 2.26
N ASP A 38 -6.39 -4.78 1.74
CA ASP A 38 -7.02 -3.51 2.10
C ASP A 38 -6.85 -3.11 3.58
N THR A 39 -5.68 -3.38 4.19
CA THR A 39 -5.44 -3.14 5.64
C THR A 39 -5.76 -1.71 6.10
N LEU A 40 -5.18 -0.70 5.45
CA LEU A 40 -5.26 0.70 5.84
C LEU A 40 -5.95 1.49 4.73
N HIS A 41 -7.22 1.83 4.95
CA HIS A 41 -8.01 2.67 4.05
C HIS A 41 -7.81 4.15 4.42
N ASP A 42 -6.77 4.73 3.85
CA ASP A 42 -6.44 6.15 3.86
C ASP A 42 -7.35 6.92 2.89
N ASP A 43 -8.64 6.94 3.22
CA ASP A 43 -9.75 7.30 2.33
C ASP A 43 -9.66 8.74 1.81
N ARG A 44 -9.66 9.73 2.72
CA ARG A 44 -9.61 11.15 2.37
C ARG A 44 -9.16 12.02 3.54
N GLY A 45 -8.57 13.16 3.24
CA GLY A 45 -8.08 14.13 4.23
C GLY A 45 -6.56 14.22 4.26
N ARG A 46 -6.03 15.07 5.14
CA ARG A 46 -4.59 15.22 5.38
C ARG A 46 -4.18 14.38 6.57
N HIS A 47 -3.29 13.41 6.36
CA HIS A 47 -2.88 12.51 7.42
C HIS A 47 -1.37 12.46 7.59
N TYR A 48 -0.95 12.20 8.82
CA TYR A 48 0.46 12.01 9.17
C TYR A 48 0.65 10.72 9.95
N PHE A 49 1.58 9.88 9.49
CA PHE A 49 1.95 8.63 10.13
C PHE A 49 3.44 8.69 10.48
N LYS A 50 3.79 8.44 11.73
CA LYS A 50 5.17 8.53 12.22
C LYS A 50 5.54 7.30 13.03
N ASP A 51 6.66 6.68 12.68
CA ASP A 51 7.19 5.52 13.41
C ASP A 51 6.15 4.38 13.52
N CYS A 52 5.27 4.23 12.53
CA CYS A 52 4.19 3.23 12.52
C CYS A 52 4.63 1.93 11.84
N TYR A 53 3.98 0.83 12.22
CA TYR A 53 4.09 -0.47 11.55
C TYR A 53 2.80 -0.78 10.78
N ILE A 54 2.91 -1.15 9.51
CA ILE A 54 1.78 -1.46 8.64
C ILE A 54 2.03 -2.81 7.96
N GLN A 55 1.09 -3.74 8.09
CA GLN A 55 1.19 -5.09 7.54
C GLN A 55 0.06 -5.41 6.58
N GLY A 56 0.38 -6.02 5.44
CA GLY A 56 -0.63 -6.56 4.53
C GLY A 56 -0.04 -7.32 3.35
N SER A 57 -0.88 -7.65 2.37
CA SER A 57 -0.49 -8.38 1.16
C SER A 57 -0.84 -7.60 -0.11
N ILE A 58 -2.11 -7.18 -0.26
CA ILE A 58 -2.63 -6.57 -1.48
C ILE A 58 -3.21 -5.22 -1.14
N ASP A 59 -2.77 -4.19 -1.87
CA ASP A 59 -3.31 -2.83 -1.80
C ASP A 59 -3.44 -2.35 -0.34
N PHE A 60 -2.49 -2.74 0.51
CA PHE A 60 -2.70 -2.70 1.96
C PHE A 60 -2.59 -1.29 2.55
N ILE A 61 -2.19 -0.31 1.74
CA ILE A 61 -2.39 1.12 1.97
C ILE A 61 -3.10 1.68 0.73
N PHE A 62 -4.36 2.06 0.84
CA PHE A 62 -5.16 2.50 -0.30
C PHE A 62 -6.10 3.64 0.06
N GLY A 63 -6.60 4.35 -0.96
CA GLY A 63 -7.48 5.50 -0.79
C GLY A 63 -6.99 6.73 -1.53
N ASN A 64 -7.53 7.90 -1.19
CA ASN A 64 -7.26 9.19 -1.85
C ASN A 64 -6.82 10.28 -0.84
N GLY A 65 -6.21 9.89 0.28
CA GLY A 65 -5.63 10.80 1.25
C GLY A 65 -4.46 11.63 0.71
N ARG A 66 -4.20 12.76 1.36
CA ARG A 66 -2.96 13.54 1.22
C ARG A 66 -2.09 13.25 2.43
N SER A 67 -1.22 12.25 2.31
CA SER A 67 -0.64 11.62 3.48
C SER A 67 0.87 11.56 3.45
N PHE A 68 1.46 11.82 4.61
CA PHE A 68 2.90 11.75 4.83
C PHE A 68 3.21 10.64 5.84
N TYR A 69 3.97 9.64 5.39
CA TYR A 69 4.42 8.50 6.16
C TYR A 69 5.92 8.68 6.43
N GLU A 70 6.31 8.85 7.68
CA GLU A 70 7.69 9.13 8.07
C GLU A 70 8.23 8.06 9.02
N ARG A 71 9.35 7.44 8.65
CA ARG A 71 9.98 6.35 9.44
C ARG A 71 9.03 5.19 9.74
N CYS A 72 8.08 4.94 8.85
CA CYS A 72 7.18 3.80 8.97
C CYS A 72 7.82 2.52 8.42
N GLN A 73 7.40 1.39 8.96
CA GLN A 73 7.76 0.06 8.46
C GLN A 73 6.54 -0.57 7.78
N MET A 74 6.67 -0.87 6.50
CA MET A 74 5.68 -1.63 5.73
C MET A 74 6.16 -3.08 5.58
N THR A 75 5.38 -4.04 6.05
CA THR A 75 5.73 -5.47 6.02
C THR A 75 4.71 -6.26 5.21
N SER A 76 5.18 -6.87 4.13
CA SER A 76 4.35 -7.78 3.34
C SER A 76 4.26 -9.15 3.98
N ILE A 77 3.05 -9.71 3.97
CA ILE A 77 2.76 -11.10 4.34
C ILE A 77 2.23 -11.90 3.14
N ALA A 78 2.49 -11.43 1.92
CA ALA A 78 2.12 -12.18 0.72
C ALA A 78 2.84 -13.54 0.68
N ASN A 79 2.20 -14.54 0.09
CA ASN A 79 2.74 -15.89 0.04
C ASN A 79 4.12 -15.90 -0.65
N PRO A 80 5.13 -16.63 -0.14
CA PRO A 80 6.41 -16.75 -0.81
C PRO A 80 6.25 -17.25 -2.26
N VAL A 81 7.01 -16.65 -3.19
CA VAL A 81 6.99 -17.04 -4.60
C VAL A 81 8.15 -18.00 -4.85
N PRO A 82 7.92 -19.20 -5.41
CA PRO A 82 8.99 -20.14 -5.73
C PRO A 82 10.04 -19.55 -6.66
N ALA A 83 11.31 -19.96 -6.49
CA ALA A 83 12.40 -19.53 -7.34
C ALA A 83 12.08 -19.79 -8.84
N GLY A 84 12.41 -18.82 -9.69
CA GLY A 84 12.14 -18.87 -11.13
C GLY A 84 10.72 -18.50 -11.56
N ARG A 85 9.77 -18.33 -10.62
CA ARG A 85 8.44 -17.79 -10.93
C ARG A 85 8.46 -16.26 -10.86
N LYS A 86 7.71 -15.62 -11.75
CA LYS A 86 7.54 -14.15 -11.81
C LYS A 86 6.13 -13.68 -11.38
N LEU A 87 5.38 -14.52 -10.67
CA LEU A 87 4.04 -14.17 -10.21
C LEU A 87 4.13 -13.02 -9.20
N ILE A 88 3.43 -11.92 -9.47
CA ILE A 88 3.21 -10.86 -8.51
C ILE A 88 1.96 -11.17 -7.71
N ASN A 89 2.05 -11.07 -6.38
CA ASN A 89 0.97 -11.47 -5.48
C ASN A 89 0.69 -10.46 -4.37
N GLY A 90 1.12 -9.22 -4.56
CA GLY A 90 0.84 -8.13 -3.64
C GLY A 90 1.22 -6.77 -4.19
N ALA A 91 0.80 -5.75 -3.47
CA ALA A 91 1.16 -4.37 -3.72
C ALA A 91 1.09 -3.59 -2.41
N VAL A 92 2.05 -2.69 -2.16
CA VAL A 92 2.03 -1.83 -0.97
C VAL A 92 0.91 -0.81 -1.07
N THR A 93 0.80 -0.11 -2.20
CA THR A 93 -0.13 1.01 -2.34
C THR A 93 -1.15 0.84 -3.47
N ALA A 94 -2.33 1.41 -3.28
CA ALA A 94 -3.31 1.60 -4.35
C ALA A 94 -3.94 3.01 -4.22
N HIS A 95 -3.24 4.01 -4.76
CA HIS A 95 -3.69 5.40 -4.64
C HIS A 95 -4.78 5.74 -5.66
N GLY A 96 -5.81 6.41 -5.17
CA GLY A 96 -7.10 6.60 -5.83
C GLY A 96 -7.35 7.99 -6.38
N ARG A 97 -6.30 8.78 -6.66
CA ARG A 97 -6.47 10.12 -7.25
C ARG A 97 -7.03 10.05 -8.66
N ASN A 98 -8.12 10.78 -8.90
CA ASN A 98 -8.94 10.63 -10.10
C ASN A 98 -8.85 11.81 -11.08
N SER A 99 -8.26 12.94 -10.69
CA SER A 99 -8.01 14.07 -11.60
C SER A 99 -6.79 14.89 -11.20
N THR A 100 -6.31 15.73 -12.13
CA THR A 100 -5.25 16.72 -11.86
C THR A 100 -5.66 17.77 -10.83
N ASP A 101 -6.95 18.03 -10.65
CA ASP A 101 -7.48 19.06 -9.73
C ASP A 101 -7.48 18.58 -8.27
N GLU A 102 -7.42 17.28 -8.04
CA GLU A 102 -7.28 16.70 -6.70
C GLU A 102 -5.87 16.95 -6.15
N ASN A 103 -5.78 17.37 -4.89
CA ASN A 103 -4.50 17.59 -4.20
C ASN A 103 -4.26 16.49 -3.15
N SER A 104 -4.19 15.26 -3.63
CA SER A 104 -3.95 14.04 -2.87
C SER A 104 -2.69 13.33 -3.35
N GLY A 105 -2.17 12.44 -2.52
CA GLY A 105 -0.93 11.72 -2.78
C GLY A 105 -0.39 11.08 -1.51
N PHE A 106 0.36 10.00 -1.68
CA PHE A 106 1.08 9.37 -0.58
C PHE A 106 2.57 9.62 -0.72
N VAL A 107 3.21 10.07 0.37
CA VAL A 107 4.66 10.24 0.44
C VAL A 107 5.20 9.39 1.58
N PHE A 108 6.15 8.52 1.28
CA PHE A 108 6.87 7.67 2.22
C PHE A 108 8.30 8.16 2.33
N MET A 109 8.69 8.65 3.50
CA MET A 109 9.97 9.29 3.78
C MET A 109 10.73 8.53 4.86
N ASN A 110 11.97 8.12 4.57
CA ASN A 110 12.80 7.34 5.49
C ASN A 110 12.12 6.06 6.01
N CYS A 111 11.27 5.45 5.18
CA CYS A 111 10.54 4.24 5.53
C CYS A 111 11.34 2.97 5.16
N SER A 112 10.87 1.81 5.61
CA SER A 112 11.40 0.51 5.18
C SER A 112 10.29 -0.38 4.64
N ILE A 113 10.55 -1.09 3.55
CA ILE A 113 9.67 -2.12 2.99
C ILE A 113 10.37 -3.47 3.01
N GLY A 114 9.70 -4.49 3.55
CA GLY A 114 10.20 -5.86 3.56
C GLY A 114 9.08 -6.88 3.73
N GLY A 115 9.44 -8.11 4.12
CA GLY A 115 8.50 -9.20 4.37
C GLY A 115 8.63 -10.34 3.36
N THR A 116 7.51 -10.97 3.00
CA THR A 116 7.47 -12.13 2.10
C THR A 116 6.69 -11.86 0.82
N GLY A 117 6.96 -12.69 -0.20
CA GLY A 117 6.25 -12.66 -1.48
C GLY A 117 7.03 -11.96 -2.58
N ARG A 118 6.31 -11.52 -3.62
CA ARG A 118 6.86 -10.71 -4.72
C ARG A 118 5.79 -9.67 -5.07
N ILE A 119 6.06 -8.41 -4.73
CA ILE A 119 5.03 -7.37 -4.70
C ILE A 119 5.47 -6.12 -5.47
N TRP A 120 4.50 -5.30 -5.84
CA TRP A 120 4.74 -3.94 -6.34
C TRP A 120 4.78 -2.91 -5.19
N LEU A 121 5.45 -1.78 -5.45
CA LEU A 121 5.33 -0.57 -4.64
C LEU A 121 3.90 -0.02 -4.66
N GLY A 122 3.21 -0.21 -5.77
CA GLY A 122 1.81 0.12 -5.84
C GLY A 122 1.18 -0.12 -7.18
N ARG A 123 -0.13 0.11 -7.22
CA ARG A 123 -0.92 0.08 -8.44
C ARG A 123 -1.80 1.31 -8.59
N ALA A 124 -2.00 1.76 -9.82
CA ALA A 124 -2.81 2.94 -10.12
C ALA A 124 -4.32 2.61 -10.06
N TRP A 125 -4.90 2.63 -8.85
CA TRP A 125 -6.33 2.37 -8.65
C TRP A 125 -7.21 3.33 -9.47
N ARG A 126 -6.77 4.58 -9.60
CA ARG A 126 -7.36 5.61 -10.46
C ARG A 126 -6.31 6.27 -11.36
N PRO A 127 -6.72 6.95 -12.45
CA PRO A 127 -5.81 7.37 -13.52
C PRO A 127 -4.73 8.38 -13.14
N PHE A 128 -4.88 9.12 -12.04
CA PHE A 128 -3.94 10.14 -11.59
C PHE A 128 -3.25 9.75 -10.27
N SER A 129 -3.12 8.44 -10.02
CA SER A 129 -2.41 7.89 -8.86
C SER A 129 -1.06 8.59 -8.64
N SER A 130 -0.74 8.93 -7.39
CA SER A 130 0.44 9.73 -7.05
C SER A 130 1.02 9.22 -5.74
N VAL A 131 2.17 8.57 -5.85
CA VAL A 131 2.87 7.96 -4.72
C VAL A 131 4.37 8.21 -4.87
N VAL A 132 5.02 8.61 -3.79
CA VAL A 132 6.46 8.84 -3.75
C VAL A 132 7.08 8.06 -2.61
N PHE A 133 8.12 7.29 -2.91
CA PHE A 133 9.02 6.72 -1.91
C PHE A 133 10.37 7.45 -1.99
N ALA A 134 10.76 8.10 -0.91
CA ALA A 134 12.00 8.87 -0.81
C ALA A 134 12.83 8.40 0.37
N TYR A 135 14.15 8.29 0.16
CA TYR A 135 15.13 7.88 1.17
C TYR A 135 14.75 6.60 1.94
N SER A 136 14.03 5.71 1.29
CA SER A 136 13.46 4.51 1.90
C SER A 136 14.25 3.27 1.49
N ASN A 137 14.39 2.31 2.42
CA ASN A 137 15.04 1.04 2.15
C ASN A 137 14.00 -0.02 1.73
N MET A 138 14.34 -0.85 0.75
CA MET A 138 13.42 -1.86 0.20
C MET A 138 14.18 -3.18 0.04
N THR A 139 13.65 -4.27 0.60
CA THR A 139 14.22 -5.60 0.35
C THR A 139 13.83 -6.12 -1.04
N ASP A 140 14.36 -7.29 -1.40
CA ASP A 140 14.08 -8.01 -2.65
C ASP A 140 12.64 -8.53 -2.79
N VAL A 141 11.76 -8.23 -1.84
CA VAL A 141 10.32 -8.47 -1.95
C VAL A 141 9.69 -7.58 -3.03
N ILE A 142 10.27 -6.40 -3.28
CA ILE A 142 9.83 -5.49 -4.35
C ILE A 142 10.30 -6.03 -5.70
N ALA A 143 9.34 -6.29 -6.58
CA ALA A 143 9.62 -6.74 -7.92
C ALA A 143 10.37 -5.65 -8.73
N PRO A 144 11.34 -6.00 -9.60
CA PRO A 144 12.09 -5.01 -10.39
C PRO A 144 11.24 -4.08 -11.26
N GLU A 145 10.06 -4.53 -11.67
CA GLU A 145 9.07 -3.73 -12.40
C GLU A 145 8.56 -2.54 -11.57
N GLY A 146 8.61 -2.64 -10.24
CA GLY A 146 8.26 -1.58 -9.29
C GLY A 146 6.76 -1.31 -9.16
N TRP A 147 6.08 -1.06 -10.27
CA TRP A 147 4.69 -0.57 -10.30
C TRP A 147 3.83 -1.34 -11.31
N ASN A 148 2.51 -1.18 -11.21
CA ASN A 148 1.56 -1.66 -12.21
C ASN A 148 0.42 -0.64 -12.41
N ASP A 149 0.05 -0.41 -13.65
CA ASP A 149 -0.98 0.52 -14.11
C ASP A 149 -2.41 -0.04 -13.98
N MET A 150 -2.61 -1.09 -13.17
CA MET A 150 -3.84 -1.89 -13.14
C MET A 150 -4.19 -2.56 -14.49
N ASN A 151 -3.18 -2.80 -15.33
CA ASN A 151 -3.30 -3.29 -16.70
C ASN A 151 -4.10 -2.35 -17.62
N ASP A 152 -4.02 -1.05 -17.34
CA ASP A 152 -4.62 0.02 -18.12
C ASP A 152 -3.51 1.03 -18.52
N PRO A 153 -2.95 0.90 -19.74
CA PRO A 153 -1.84 1.72 -20.18
C PRO A 153 -2.10 3.23 -20.17
N THR A 154 -3.36 3.66 -20.09
CA THR A 154 -3.71 5.08 -19.98
C THR A 154 -3.31 5.70 -18.63
N ARG A 155 -2.98 4.85 -17.65
CA ARG A 155 -2.57 5.22 -16.28
C ARG A 155 -1.06 5.16 -16.05
N ASP A 156 -0.30 4.73 -17.05
CA ASP A 156 1.16 4.77 -17.04
C ASP A 156 1.61 6.17 -17.50
N GLN A 157 1.72 7.11 -16.54
CA GLN A 157 2.07 8.52 -16.78
C GLN A 157 3.21 8.99 -15.88
#